data_AF-A0AAD7AZI5-F1
#
_entry.id   AF-A0AAD7AZI5-F1
#
_cell.length_a   1.000
_cell.length_b   1.000
_cell.length_c   1.000
_cell.angle_alpha   90.00
_cell.angle_beta   90.00
_cell.angle_gamma   90.00
#
_symmetry.space_group_name_H-M   'P 1'
#
loop_
_entity.id
_entity.type
_entity.pdbx_description
1 polymer ?
#
loop_
_entity_poly.entity_id
_entity_poly.type
_entity_poly.pdbx_seq_one_letter_code
_entity_poly.pdbx_strand_id
1 'polypeptide(L)'
;DQDTAEVAHIKRMGKKLTWTKLLWAPDDDLESVFTTDEDSQYNPKHRFGENNQPFNRIQGALRDVHAVIGESYRNDEEFTGWVLDTVWEGMRLQRAQIGHRLRHNAAMFDQTTHAFNRARADGQFRELIGERKDENGNPYFDSYRVSLIHDDYDMDEDELNPSTIFLNPYLFTVNLQVHALVTRGVASTESMKEGTARAKARSNERNWNLCKTTPGMIAASAVCLRWLFSPDPELTPTGAVTNIDWNEEFERYLEYLGKRTRSVKNIFKTWDAKFYPRAERSGTPPSGSTVALAQASHAAALRALEEEEEEEAATRAPREGTNGGGGGGDEQDGAGN
;
A
#
# COMPACT_ATOMS: atom_id res chain seq x y z
N ASP A 1 -24.95 22.53 -15.68
CA ASP A 1 -25.08 21.61 -14.53
C ASP A 1 -24.46 20.24 -14.74
N GLN A 2 -24.60 19.59 -15.92
CA GLN A 2 -23.98 18.28 -16.19
C GLN A 2 -22.44 18.35 -16.20
N ASP A 3 -21.85 19.35 -16.87
CA ASP A 3 -20.39 19.56 -16.94
C ASP A 3 -19.76 19.73 -15.55
N THR A 4 -20.46 20.39 -14.61
CA THR A 4 -19.99 20.58 -13.23
C THR A 4 -19.96 19.28 -12.44
N ALA A 5 -20.93 18.38 -12.68
CA ALA A 5 -20.99 17.08 -12.01
C ALA A 5 -19.90 16.13 -12.53
N GLU A 6 -19.59 16.23 -13.81
CA GLU A 6 -18.56 15.46 -14.50
C GLU A 6 -17.14 15.88 -14.09
N VAL A 7 -16.85 17.18 -14.09
CA VAL A 7 -15.60 17.72 -13.53
C VAL A 7 -15.42 17.29 -12.08
N ALA A 8 -16.47 17.35 -11.26
CA ALA A 8 -16.41 16.88 -9.87
C ALA A 8 -16.17 15.36 -9.78
N HIS A 9 -16.65 14.56 -10.73
CA HIS A 9 -16.38 13.12 -10.82
C HIS A 9 -14.92 12.84 -11.13
N ILE A 10 -14.38 13.42 -12.20
CA ILE A 10 -12.98 13.24 -12.60
C ILE A 10 -12.03 13.71 -11.50
N LYS A 11 -12.34 14.84 -10.85
CA LYS A 11 -11.55 15.35 -9.72
C LYS A 11 -11.52 14.36 -8.55
N ARG A 12 -12.63 13.66 -8.28
CA ARG A 12 -12.66 12.57 -7.28
C ARG A 12 -11.86 11.36 -7.72
N MET A 13 -11.78 11.07 -9.02
CA MET A 13 -10.94 9.99 -9.55
C MET A 13 -9.46 10.33 -9.40
N GLY A 14 -9.03 11.57 -9.65
CA GLY A 14 -7.67 12.02 -9.32
C GLY A 14 -7.34 11.83 -7.84
N LYS A 15 -8.25 12.17 -6.93
CA LYS A 15 -8.08 11.91 -5.49
C LYS A 15 -7.95 10.42 -5.16
N LYS A 16 -8.76 9.56 -5.80
CA LYS A 16 -8.69 8.10 -5.64
C LYS A 16 -7.34 7.57 -6.11
N LEU A 17 -6.90 8.01 -7.28
CA LEU A 17 -5.63 7.63 -7.89
C LEU A 17 -4.46 7.95 -6.94
N THR A 18 -4.43 9.17 -6.39
CA THR A 18 -3.39 9.61 -5.45
C THR A 18 -3.22 8.68 -4.26
N TRP A 19 -4.32 8.26 -3.64
CA TRP A 19 -4.24 7.49 -2.40
C TRP A 19 -4.08 5.99 -2.63
N THR A 20 -4.61 5.47 -3.73
CA THR A 20 -4.73 4.01 -3.92
C THR A 20 -3.69 3.43 -4.86
N LYS A 21 -3.07 4.25 -5.72
CA LYS A 21 -2.22 3.80 -6.84
C LYS A 21 -0.94 4.62 -7.03
N LEU A 22 -1.02 5.95 -7.05
CA LEU A 22 0.06 6.83 -7.50
C LEU A 22 0.13 8.09 -6.63
N LEU A 23 0.95 8.12 -5.58
CA LEU A 23 1.06 9.31 -4.72
C LEU A 23 1.51 10.54 -5.52
N TRP A 24 2.48 10.34 -6.42
CA TRP A 24 2.82 11.23 -7.53
C TRP A 24 2.79 10.47 -8.86
N ALA A 25 2.76 11.20 -9.96
CA ALA A 25 3.05 10.61 -11.26
C ALA A 25 4.57 10.30 -11.33
N PRO A 26 5.00 9.33 -12.16
CA PRO A 26 6.41 9.21 -12.54
C PRO A 26 6.97 10.59 -12.92
N ASP A 27 8.12 10.94 -12.35
CA ASP A 27 8.79 12.23 -12.55
C ASP A 27 7.95 13.50 -12.28
N ASP A 28 6.84 13.37 -11.54
CA ASP A 28 5.81 14.41 -11.36
C ASP A 28 5.32 14.99 -12.70
N ASP A 29 5.23 14.13 -13.71
CA ASP A 29 4.74 14.46 -15.05
C ASP A 29 3.59 13.52 -15.44
N LEU A 30 2.35 13.96 -15.20
CA LEU A 30 1.17 13.20 -15.59
C LEU A 30 0.86 13.35 -17.08
N GLU A 31 1.34 14.41 -17.73
CA GLU A 31 1.09 14.64 -19.14
C GLU A 31 1.77 13.56 -19.98
N SER A 32 3.04 13.24 -19.69
CA SER A 32 3.72 12.12 -20.36
C SER A 32 3.02 10.78 -20.09
N VAL A 33 2.47 10.57 -18.89
CA VAL A 33 1.69 9.36 -18.61
C VAL A 33 0.45 9.29 -19.49
N PHE A 34 -0.32 10.37 -19.61
CA PHE A 34 -1.57 10.38 -20.38
C PHE A 34 -1.36 10.35 -21.89
N THR A 35 -0.26 10.90 -22.38
CA THR A 35 0.05 10.98 -23.82
C THR A 35 0.86 9.78 -24.34
N THR A 36 1.31 8.91 -23.44
CA THR A 36 2.01 7.67 -23.82
C THR A 36 1.05 6.65 -24.43
N ASP A 37 1.39 6.12 -25.59
CA ASP A 37 0.64 5.02 -26.23
C ASP A 37 0.70 3.75 -25.37
N GLU A 38 -0.42 3.04 -25.24
CA GLU A 38 -0.43 1.75 -24.54
C GLU A 38 0.42 0.70 -25.28
N ASP A 39 1.43 0.17 -24.58
CA ASP A 39 2.22 -0.93 -25.11
C ASP A 39 1.52 -2.28 -24.85
N SER A 40 1.07 -2.94 -25.91
CA SER A 40 0.44 -4.27 -25.85
C SER A 40 1.35 -5.37 -25.28
N GLN A 41 2.67 -5.19 -25.31
CA GLN A 41 3.66 -6.14 -24.80
C GLN A 41 4.05 -5.89 -23.35
N TYR A 42 3.53 -4.81 -22.74
CA TYR A 42 3.84 -4.48 -21.35
C TYR A 42 3.45 -5.62 -20.41
N ASN A 43 4.41 -6.04 -19.60
CA ASN A 43 4.22 -7.02 -18.55
C ASN A 43 4.27 -6.32 -17.18
N PRO A 44 3.18 -6.34 -16.39
CA PRO A 44 3.15 -5.74 -15.05
C PRO A 44 4.25 -6.25 -14.10
N LYS A 45 4.77 -7.47 -14.31
CA LYS A 45 5.90 -8.01 -13.53
C LYS A 45 7.20 -7.23 -13.73
N HIS A 46 7.34 -6.52 -14.84
CA HIS A 46 8.52 -5.73 -15.18
C HIS A 46 8.35 -4.24 -14.89
N ARG A 47 7.24 -3.83 -14.26
CA ARG A 47 7.02 -2.43 -13.82
C ARG A 47 8.23 -1.87 -13.08
N PHE A 48 8.82 -2.69 -12.21
CA PHE A 48 9.94 -2.37 -11.33
C PHE A 48 11.23 -3.16 -11.67
N GLY A 49 11.35 -3.67 -12.91
CA GLY A 49 12.44 -4.58 -13.29
C GLY A 49 13.86 -4.01 -13.18
N GLU A 50 14.87 -4.88 -13.33
CA GLU A 50 16.30 -4.75 -12.93
C GLU A 50 17.07 -3.49 -13.38
N ASN A 51 16.51 -2.63 -14.23
CA ASN A 51 17.18 -1.41 -14.71
C ASN A 51 16.36 -0.14 -14.51
N ASN A 52 15.32 -0.19 -13.67
CA ASN A 52 14.46 0.94 -13.40
C ASN A 52 14.02 1.69 -14.68
N GLN A 53 13.55 0.96 -15.70
CA GLN A 53 13.25 1.57 -16.99
C GLN A 53 12.08 2.55 -16.84
N PRO A 54 12.29 3.86 -17.09
CA PRO A 54 11.24 4.87 -16.93
C PRO A 54 9.98 4.54 -17.72
N PHE A 55 10.15 3.94 -18.91
CA PHE A 55 9.07 3.46 -19.77
C PHE A 55 8.11 2.50 -19.06
N ASN A 56 8.60 1.49 -18.33
CA ASN A 56 7.75 0.51 -17.66
C ASN A 56 6.99 1.11 -16.46
N ARG A 57 7.58 2.11 -15.80
CA ARG A 57 6.90 2.88 -14.75
C ARG A 57 5.76 3.71 -15.34
N ILE A 58 6.02 4.41 -16.44
CA ILE A 58 5.01 5.19 -17.18
C ILE A 58 3.87 4.28 -17.68
N GLN A 59 4.19 3.15 -18.32
CA GLN A 59 3.20 2.16 -18.76
C GLN A 59 2.38 1.56 -17.61
N GLY A 60 2.99 1.39 -16.43
CA GLY A 60 2.30 0.99 -15.21
C GLY A 60 1.37 2.06 -14.66
N ALA A 61 1.84 3.31 -14.61
CA ALA A 61 1.06 4.47 -14.18
C ALA A 61 -0.12 4.74 -15.12
N LEU A 62 0.08 4.64 -16.43
CA LEU A 62 -0.97 4.76 -17.45
C LEU A 62 -2.09 3.75 -17.19
N ARG A 63 -1.75 2.48 -16.94
CA ARG A 63 -2.73 1.44 -16.61
C ARG A 63 -3.48 1.71 -15.31
N ASP A 64 -2.82 2.29 -14.31
CA ASP A 64 -3.46 2.68 -13.06
C ASP A 64 -4.43 3.87 -13.24
N VAL A 65 -4.03 4.89 -14.00
CA VAL A 65 -4.89 6.02 -14.43
C VAL A 65 -6.13 5.49 -15.12
N HIS A 66 -5.91 4.64 -16.11
CA HIS A 66 -6.92 3.97 -16.90
C HIS A 66 -7.90 3.17 -16.02
N ALA A 67 -7.39 2.33 -15.11
CA ALA A 67 -8.22 1.53 -14.21
C ALA A 67 -9.10 2.38 -13.28
N VAL A 68 -8.72 3.64 -13.01
CA VAL A 68 -9.44 4.53 -12.11
C VAL A 68 -10.44 5.43 -12.83
N ILE A 69 -10.07 6.05 -13.95
CA ILE A 69 -10.90 7.05 -14.65
C ILE A 69 -12.04 6.38 -15.44
N GLY A 70 -11.86 5.13 -15.87
CA GLY A 70 -12.89 4.39 -16.62
C GLY A 70 -12.83 4.63 -18.13
N GLU A 71 -13.33 3.66 -18.88
CA GLU A 71 -13.17 3.57 -20.35
C GLU A 71 -13.91 4.67 -21.13
N SER A 72 -15.02 5.17 -20.60
CA SER A 72 -15.84 6.21 -21.24
C SER A 72 -15.09 7.50 -21.50
N TYR A 73 -14.08 7.80 -20.68
CA TYR A 73 -13.26 8.99 -20.84
C TYR A 73 -12.06 8.71 -21.76
N ARG A 74 -11.52 7.49 -21.78
CA ARG A 74 -10.26 7.16 -22.48
C ARG A 74 -10.31 7.32 -23.99
N ASN A 75 -11.47 7.02 -24.58
CA ASN A 75 -11.66 6.98 -26.03
C ASN A 75 -12.14 8.33 -26.59
N ASP A 76 -12.19 9.35 -25.76
CA ASP A 76 -12.60 10.69 -26.17
C ASP A 76 -11.39 11.44 -26.75
N GLU A 77 -11.55 12.09 -27.91
CA GLU A 77 -10.51 12.98 -28.45
C GLU A 77 -10.23 14.16 -27.49
N GLU A 78 -11.16 14.47 -26.58
CA GLU A 78 -11.02 15.46 -25.50
C GLU A 78 -10.28 14.93 -24.25
N PHE A 79 -9.93 13.63 -24.19
CA PHE A 79 -9.38 12.97 -23.01
C PHE A 79 -8.05 13.55 -22.50
N THR A 80 -7.32 14.27 -23.35
CA THR A 80 -5.98 14.77 -23.04
C THR A 80 -5.99 16.18 -22.44
N GLY A 81 -7.05 16.96 -22.60
CA GLY A 81 -7.11 18.36 -22.15
C GLY A 81 -7.70 18.53 -20.75
N TRP A 82 -9.02 18.78 -20.69
CA TRP A 82 -9.67 19.12 -19.43
C TRP A 82 -9.70 17.97 -18.42
N VAL A 83 -9.72 16.72 -18.90
CA VAL A 83 -9.68 15.52 -18.04
C VAL A 83 -8.34 15.44 -17.33
N LEU A 84 -7.23 15.54 -18.07
CA LEU A 84 -5.87 15.55 -17.51
C LEU A 84 -5.72 16.64 -16.44
N ASP A 85 -6.09 17.88 -16.77
CA ASP A 85 -6.04 19.02 -15.85
C ASP A 85 -6.85 18.75 -14.57
N THR A 86 -8.05 18.20 -14.73
CA THR A 86 -8.95 17.92 -13.61
C THR A 86 -8.44 16.78 -12.73
N VAL A 87 -7.84 15.74 -13.33
CA VAL A 87 -7.19 14.64 -12.60
C VAL A 87 -6.00 15.17 -11.82
N TRP A 88 -5.12 15.92 -12.49
CA TRP A 88 -3.93 16.52 -11.89
C TRP A 88 -4.30 17.43 -10.72
N GLU A 89 -5.30 18.29 -10.88
CA GLU A 89 -5.79 19.14 -9.80
C GLU A 89 -6.37 18.30 -8.65
N GLY A 90 -7.12 17.25 -8.97
CA GLY A 90 -7.60 16.27 -7.98
C GLY A 90 -6.46 15.66 -7.17
N MET A 91 -5.37 15.25 -7.83
CA MET A 91 -4.20 14.67 -7.18
C MET A 91 -3.47 15.68 -6.27
N ARG A 92 -3.21 16.90 -6.78
CA ARG A 92 -2.55 17.96 -6.00
C ARG A 92 -3.35 18.35 -4.77
N LEU A 93 -4.67 18.52 -4.92
CA LEU A 93 -5.55 18.80 -3.79
C LEU A 93 -5.54 17.68 -2.77
N GLN A 94 -5.48 16.42 -3.22
CA GLN A 94 -5.42 15.27 -2.32
C GLN A 94 -4.15 15.29 -1.47
N ARG A 95 -2.98 15.51 -2.08
CA ARG A 95 -1.70 15.62 -1.37
C ARG A 95 -1.67 16.79 -0.39
N ALA A 96 -2.11 17.97 -0.82
CA ALA A 96 -2.18 19.15 0.03
C ALA A 96 -3.09 18.91 1.26
N GLN A 97 -4.23 18.25 1.06
CA GLN A 97 -5.16 17.90 2.14
C GLN A 97 -4.55 16.88 3.11
N ILE A 98 -3.84 15.87 2.61
CA ILE A 98 -3.11 14.90 3.44
C ILE A 98 -2.09 15.63 4.31
N GLY A 99 -1.20 16.41 3.68
CA GLY A 99 -0.12 17.09 4.36
C GLY A 99 -0.61 18.06 5.44
N HIS A 100 -1.57 18.93 5.08
CA HIS A 100 -2.18 19.86 6.04
C HIS A 100 -2.75 19.11 7.25
N ARG A 101 -3.52 18.04 7.03
CA ARG A 101 -4.25 17.38 8.13
C ARG A 101 -3.35 16.55 9.04
N LEU A 102 -2.36 15.86 8.50
CA LEU A 102 -1.42 15.09 9.33
C LEU A 102 -0.64 16.00 10.27
N ARG A 103 -0.18 17.17 9.80
CA ARG A 103 0.60 18.12 10.62
C ARG A 103 -0.22 18.95 11.59
N HIS A 104 -1.52 19.13 11.34
CA HIS A 104 -2.42 19.82 12.26
C HIS A 104 -2.99 18.93 13.36
N ASN A 105 -2.68 17.63 13.36
CA ASN A 105 -3.24 16.67 14.32
C ASN A 105 -2.14 15.79 14.92
N ALA A 106 -1.14 16.45 15.51
CA ALA A 106 -0.04 15.80 16.23
C ALA A 106 -0.48 15.08 17.53
N ALA A 107 -1.68 15.37 18.02
CA ALA A 107 -2.29 14.67 19.15
C ALA A 107 -2.45 13.16 18.90
N MET A 108 -2.31 12.71 17.65
CA MET A 108 -2.24 11.28 17.29
C MET A 108 -1.02 10.54 17.84
N PHE A 109 0.03 11.26 18.22
CA PHE A 109 1.29 10.71 18.73
C PHE A 109 1.49 11.00 20.21
N ASP A 110 0.39 11.27 20.94
CA ASP A 110 0.40 11.66 22.36
C ASP A 110 1.31 12.87 22.65
N GLN A 111 1.48 13.74 21.64
CA GLN A 111 2.28 14.96 21.74
C GLN A 111 1.45 16.19 21.41
N THR A 112 1.84 17.34 21.99
CA THR A 112 1.30 18.63 21.55
C THR A 112 1.87 18.98 20.17
N THR A 113 1.05 19.62 19.32
CA THR A 113 1.47 20.06 17.98
C THR A 113 2.73 20.92 18.00
N HIS A 114 2.87 21.79 19.00
CA HIS A 114 4.06 22.63 19.15
C HIS A 114 5.32 21.81 19.48
N ALA A 115 5.25 20.88 20.44
CA ALA A 115 6.41 20.06 20.81
C ALA A 115 6.84 19.14 19.65
N PHE A 116 5.88 18.49 19.01
CA PHE A 116 6.13 17.63 17.85
C PHE A 116 6.78 18.42 16.70
N ASN A 117 6.22 19.58 16.34
CA ASN A 117 6.75 20.40 15.25
C ASN A 117 8.15 20.95 15.55
N ARG A 118 8.45 21.26 16.82
CA ARG A 118 9.80 21.69 17.23
C ARG A 118 10.79 20.53 17.09
N ALA A 119 10.50 19.38 17.69
CA ALA A 119 11.36 18.20 17.59
C ALA A 119 11.64 17.79 16.13
N ARG A 120 10.60 17.88 15.28
CA ARG A 120 10.69 17.68 13.83
C ARG A 120 11.61 18.69 13.15
N ALA A 121 11.43 19.99 13.43
CA ALA A 121 12.25 21.05 12.86
C ALA A 121 13.73 20.96 13.29
N ASP A 122 13.97 20.50 14.53
CA ASP A 122 15.30 20.30 15.10
C ASP A 122 15.95 18.99 14.61
N GLY A 123 15.25 18.18 13.81
CA GLY A 123 15.78 16.92 13.25
C GLY A 123 15.90 15.78 14.26
N GLN A 124 15.19 15.83 15.39
CA GLN A 124 15.28 14.82 16.45
C GLN A 124 14.79 13.43 16.00
N PHE A 125 14.07 13.35 14.88
CA PHE A 125 13.50 12.11 14.34
C PHE A 125 14.26 11.56 13.14
N ARG A 126 15.44 12.10 12.79
CA ARG A 126 16.18 11.68 11.59
C ARG A 126 16.46 10.18 11.58
N GLU A 127 16.87 9.60 12.71
CA GLU A 127 17.09 8.16 12.83
C GLU A 127 15.81 7.33 12.66
N LEU A 128 14.67 7.83 13.15
CA LEU A 128 13.36 7.17 13.04
C LEU A 128 12.86 7.11 11.58
N ILE A 129 13.21 8.10 10.77
CA ILE A 129 12.85 8.16 9.34
C ILE A 129 13.87 7.45 8.44
N GLY A 130 14.90 6.83 9.02
CA GLY A 130 15.88 6.00 8.33
C GLY A 130 17.26 6.63 8.11
N GLU A 131 17.61 7.72 8.80
CA GLU A 131 18.97 8.25 8.69
C GLU A 131 20.01 7.27 9.20
N ARG A 132 21.02 7.03 8.37
CA ARG A 132 22.19 6.20 8.63
C ARG A 132 23.43 6.93 8.17
N LYS A 133 24.60 6.43 8.55
CA LYS A 133 25.90 6.95 8.08
C LYS A 133 26.55 5.91 7.19
N ASP A 134 27.07 6.34 6.05
CA ASP A 134 27.88 5.49 5.18
C ASP A 134 29.26 5.22 5.80
N GLU A 135 30.10 4.43 5.11
CA GLU A 135 31.47 4.13 5.55
C GLU A 135 32.34 5.39 5.74
N ASN A 136 31.99 6.49 5.07
CA ASN A 136 32.67 7.78 5.15
C ASN A 136 32.08 8.72 6.23
N GLY A 137 31.03 8.28 6.92
CA GLY A 137 30.31 9.07 7.92
C GLY A 137 29.28 10.05 7.35
N ASN A 138 29.04 10.05 6.03
CA ASN A 138 28.02 10.89 5.40
C ASN A 138 26.62 10.36 5.72
N PRO A 139 25.67 11.24 6.08
CA PRO A 139 24.30 10.83 6.31
C PRO A 139 23.62 10.44 4.99
N TYR A 140 22.93 9.31 5.00
CA TYR A 140 22.00 8.90 3.95
C TYR A 140 20.71 8.38 4.60
N PHE A 141 19.63 8.27 3.82
CA PHE A 141 18.35 7.73 4.30
C PHE A 141 18.09 6.37 3.65
N ASP A 142 17.98 5.33 4.47
CA ASP A 142 17.63 3.99 4.03
C ASP A 142 16.11 3.87 3.81
N SER A 143 15.71 3.15 2.76
CA SER A 143 14.29 2.96 2.44
C SER A 143 13.60 1.97 3.36
N TYR A 144 14.30 0.92 3.78
CA TYR A 144 13.75 -0.24 4.48
C TYR A 144 14.17 -0.29 5.95
N ARG A 145 15.36 0.21 6.31
CA ARG A 145 15.85 0.30 7.69
C ARG A 145 15.26 1.52 8.41
N VAL A 146 13.94 1.56 8.54
CA VAL A 146 13.18 2.70 9.06
C VAL A 146 12.31 2.28 10.24
N SER A 147 12.56 2.83 11.43
CA SER A 147 11.80 2.45 12.64
C SER A 147 10.29 2.62 12.49
N LEU A 148 9.89 3.69 11.82
CA LEU A 148 8.48 4.04 11.64
C LEU A 148 7.69 3.06 10.75
N ILE A 149 8.35 2.17 10.00
CA ILE A 149 7.63 1.20 9.15
C ILE A 149 7.58 -0.20 9.75
N HIS A 150 8.31 -0.49 10.82
CA HIS A 150 8.36 -1.80 11.47
C HIS A 150 7.56 -1.85 12.79
N ASP A 151 6.93 -2.98 13.10
CA ASP A 151 6.18 -3.19 14.36
C ASP A 151 7.09 -3.34 15.58
N ASP A 152 8.21 -4.03 15.43
CA ASP A 152 9.11 -4.46 16.51
C ASP A 152 10.54 -3.96 16.28
N TYR A 153 10.69 -2.66 16.00
CA TYR A 153 11.98 -2.16 15.55
C TYR A 153 13.02 -2.11 16.67
N ASP A 154 13.70 -3.23 16.90
CA ASP A 154 14.97 -3.32 17.59
C ASP A 154 16.08 -3.10 16.56
N MET A 155 16.94 -2.11 16.81
CA MET A 155 17.96 -1.61 15.88
C MET A 155 19.15 -2.56 15.67
N ASP A 156 19.15 -3.71 16.35
CA ASP A 156 20.33 -4.54 16.54
C ASP A 156 20.66 -5.44 15.35
N GLU A 157 19.76 -5.61 14.37
CA GLU A 157 20.00 -6.45 13.20
C GLU A 157 20.14 -5.63 11.90
N ASP A 158 21.23 -5.86 11.18
CA ASP A 158 21.54 -5.24 9.88
C ASP A 158 20.63 -5.73 8.72
N GLU A 159 19.65 -6.58 9.00
CA GLU A 159 18.80 -7.22 8.00
C GLU A 159 17.35 -6.73 8.05
N LEU A 160 16.75 -6.57 6.85
CA LEU A 160 15.33 -6.28 6.71
C LEU A 160 14.51 -7.45 7.26
N ASN A 161 13.77 -7.25 8.35
CA ASN A 161 12.81 -8.22 8.85
C ASN A 161 11.50 -8.18 8.02
N PRO A 162 11.23 -9.17 7.15
CA PRO A 162 10.04 -9.16 6.30
C PRO A 162 8.75 -9.39 7.09
N SER A 163 8.84 -9.91 8.32
CA SER A 163 7.67 -10.24 9.13
C SER A 163 7.03 -9.03 9.79
N THR A 164 7.76 -7.91 9.93
CA THR A 164 7.30 -6.73 10.68
C THR A 164 7.24 -5.44 9.87
N ILE A 165 7.82 -5.44 8.67
CA ILE A 165 7.71 -4.30 7.75
C ILE A 165 6.24 -4.00 7.38
N PHE A 166 5.92 -2.72 7.34
CA PHE A 166 4.59 -2.15 7.15
C PHE A 166 3.56 -2.50 8.22
N LEU A 167 3.97 -2.99 9.39
CA LEU A 167 3.08 -3.36 10.49
C LEU A 167 3.14 -2.40 11.69
N ASN A 168 3.93 -1.33 11.62
CA ASN A 168 4.00 -0.33 12.68
C ASN A 168 2.61 0.24 13.04
N PRO A 169 2.22 0.31 14.34
CA PRO A 169 0.95 0.86 14.78
C PRO A 169 0.62 2.27 14.25
N TYR A 170 1.64 3.13 14.07
CA TYR A 170 1.48 4.46 13.52
C TYR A 170 1.11 4.46 12.04
N LEU A 171 1.51 3.46 11.25
CA LEU A 171 1.06 3.32 9.87
C LEU A 171 -0.44 3.11 9.81
N PHE A 172 -0.98 2.28 10.72
CA PHE A 172 -2.41 2.11 10.81
C PHE A 172 -3.11 3.40 11.23
N THR A 173 -2.54 4.18 12.14
CA THR A 173 -3.09 5.48 12.53
C THR A 173 -3.09 6.47 11.36
N VAL A 174 -1.98 6.56 10.61
CA VAL A 174 -1.87 7.40 9.42
C VAL A 174 -2.87 6.93 8.36
N ASN A 175 -2.95 5.64 8.07
CA ASN A 175 -3.91 5.12 7.10
C ASN A 175 -5.34 5.35 7.55
N LEU A 176 -5.67 5.07 8.82
CA LEU A 176 -6.99 5.33 9.38
C LEU A 176 -7.38 6.78 9.20
N GLN A 177 -6.44 7.70 9.41
CA GLN A 177 -6.67 9.12 9.29
C GLN A 177 -6.81 9.49 7.83
N VAL A 178 -5.85 9.21 6.97
CA VAL A 178 -5.98 9.56 5.55
C VAL A 178 -7.20 8.86 4.94
N HIS A 179 -7.42 7.58 5.17
CA HIS A 179 -8.61 6.85 4.73
C HIS A 179 -9.89 7.47 5.30
N ALA A 180 -10.01 7.71 6.61
CA ALA A 180 -11.19 8.38 7.20
C ALA A 180 -11.38 9.79 6.62
N LEU A 181 -10.31 10.55 6.46
CA LEU A 181 -10.32 11.93 5.98
C LEU A 181 -10.76 12.00 4.52
N VAL A 182 -10.26 11.08 3.72
CA VAL A 182 -10.49 11.00 2.28
C VAL A 182 -11.84 10.36 2.00
N THR A 183 -12.29 9.41 2.82
CA THR A 183 -13.49 8.63 2.54
C THR A 183 -14.71 8.99 3.38
N ARG A 184 -14.55 9.39 4.64
CA ARG A 184 -15.65 9.46 5.61
C ARG A 184 -15.75 10.82 6.35
N GLY A 185 -14.75 11.69 6.25
CA GLY A 185 -14.62 12.99 6.94
C GLY A 185 -14.02 12.90 8.35
N VAL A 186 -13.49 14.01 8.88
CA VAL A 186 -12.72 14.08 10.16
C VAL A 186 -13.45 13.44 11.36
N ALA A 187 -14.76 13.67 11.46
CA ALA A 187 -15.60 13.17 12.54
C ALA A 187 -15.76 11.63 12.56
N SER A 188 -15.24 10.91 11.55
CA SER A 188 -15.29 9.45 11.51
C SER A 188 -14.06 8.78 12.11
N THR A 189 -13.02 9.55 12.47
CA THR A 189 -11.74 9.02 12.96
C THR A 189 -11.88 8.33 14.32
N GLU A 190 -12.63 8.91 15.26
CA GLU A 190 -12.91 8.31 16.57
C GLU A 190 -13.74 7.03 16.46
N SER A 191 -14.83 7.06 15.69
CA SER A 191 -15.65 5.86 15.46
C SER A 191 -14.91 4.74 14.73
N MET A 192 -13.90 5.08 13.92
CA MET A 192 -13.03 4.08 13.26
C MET A 192 -12.03 3.48 14.25
N LYS A 193 -11.45 4.28 15.17
CA LYS A 193 -10.59 3.79 16.25
C LYS A 193 -11.33 2.81 17.17
N GLU A 194 -12.61 3.06 17.42
CA GLU A 194 -13.48 2.22 18.25
C GLU A 194 -14.06 1.00 17.51
N GLY A 195 -13.79 0.85 16.20
CA GLY A 195 -14.35 -0.24 15.40
C GLY A 195 -15.87 -0.19 15.18
N THR A 196 -16.52 0.91 15.56
CA THR A 196 -17.98 1.09 15.47
C THR A 196 -18.42 1.79 14.17
N ALA A 197 -17.46 2.32 13.39
CA ALA A 197 -17.76 3.11 12.20
C ALA A 197 -18.38 2.30 11.05
N ARG A 198 -19.65 2.59 10.75
CA ARG A 198 -20.29 2.21 9.49
C ARG A 198 -19.94 3.23 8.41
N ALA A 199 -19.54 2.77 7.22
CA ALA A 199 -19.43 3.65 6.05
C ALA A 199 -20.80 4.33 5.81
N LYS A 200 -20.84 5.67 5.87
CA LYS A 200 -22.04 6.43 5.50
C LYS A 200 -22.35 6.17 4.02
N ALA A 201 -23.63 6.19 3.63
CA ALA A 201 -24.05 5.84 2.27
C ALA A 201 -23.38 6.65 1.14
N ARG A 202 -22.79 7.81 1.45
CA ARG A 202 -22.06 8.70 0.52
C ARG A 202 -20.55 8.79 0.79
N SER A 203 -19.95 7.86 1.55
CA SER A 203 -18.50 7.86 1.79
C SER A 203 -17.72 7.58 0.49
N ASN A 204 -16.53 8.17 0.31
CA ASN A 204 -15.70 7.82 -0.84
C ASN A 204 -15.23 6.37 -0.81
N GLU A 205 -15.25 5.68 0.34
CA GLU A 205 -15.00 4.24 0.41
C GLU A 205 -16.03 3.46 -0.41
N ARG A 206 -17.31 3.84 -0.30
CA ARG A 206 -18.39 3.25 -1.09
C ARG A 206 -18.37 3.77 -2.53
N ASN A 207 -18.13 5.07 -2.74
CA ASN A 207 -18.06 5.65 -4.09
C ASN A 207 -16.88 5.09 -4.90
N TRP A 208 -15.79 4.73 -4.24
CA TRP A 208 -14.60 4.15 -4.86
C TRP A 208 -14.63 2.63 -4.90
N ASN A 209 -15.63 2.02 -4.25
CA ASN A 209 -15.82 0.58 -4.14
C ASN A 209 -14.60 -0.12 -3.51
N LEU A 210 -14.04 0.48 -2.45
CA LEU A 210 -12.92 -0.10 -1.70
C LEU A 210 -13.46 -1.16 -0.74
N CYS A 211 -13.05 -2.41 -0.97
CA CYS A 211 -13.38 -3.56 -0.12
C CYS A 211 -12.15 -4.26 0.47
N LYS A 212 -10.95 -3.83 0.06
CA LYS A 212 -9.65 -4.35 0.50
C LYS A 212 -8.61 -3.24 0.45
N THR A 213 -7.52 -3.44 1.18
CA THR A 213 -6.34 -2.57 1.19
C THR A 213 -5.59 -2.73 -0.13
N THR A 214 -5.18 -1.61 -0.75
CA THR A 214 -4.34 -1.64 -1.95
C THR A 214 -2.87 -1.47 -1.58
N PRO A 215 -1.92 -1.97 -2.41
CA PRO A 215 -0.49 -1.69 -2.21
C PRO A 215 -0.19 -0.19 -2.08
N GLY A 216 -0.83 0.64 -2.91
CA GLY A 216 -0.65 2.09 -2.86
C GLY A 216 -1.11 2.73 -1.55
N MET A 217 -2.16 2.21 -0.90
CA MET A 217 -2.56 2.71 0.42
C MET A 217 -1.49 2.46 1.48
N ILE A 218 -0.83 1.30 1.46
CA ILE A 218 0.24 0.94 2.40
C ILE A 218 1.48 1.78 2.11
N ALA A 219 1.93 1.81 0.86
CA ALA A 219 3.10 2.58 0.42
C ALA A 219 2.93 4.09 0.71
N ALA A 220 1.76 4.67 0.39
CA ALA A 220 1.48 6.07 0.68
C ALA A 220 1.44 6.34 2.18
N SER A 221 0.93 5.41 2.99
CA SER A 221 0.93 5.56 4.46
C SER A 221 2.35 5.56 5.02
N ALA A 222 3.24 4.72 4.49
CA ALA A 222 4.64 4.67 4.89
C ALA A 222 5.38 5.97 4.54
N VAL A 223 5.23 6.46 3.31
CA VAL A 223 5.81 7.75 2.90
C VAL A 223 5.25 8.90 3.74
N CYS A 224 3.92 8.97 3.92
CA CYS A 224 3.29 10.02 4.71
C CYS A 224 3.75 10.00 6.17
N LEU A 225 3.93 8.82 6.77
CA LEU A 225 4.41 8.70 8.14
C LEU A 225 5.86 9.18 8.26
N ARG A 226 6.74 8.77 7.35
CA ARG A 226 8.13 9.25 7.33
C ARG A 226 8.22 10.76 7.12
N TRP A 227 7.49 11.28 6.13
CA TRP A 227 7.40 12.72 5.87
C TRP A 227 6.83 13.53 7.06
N LEU A 228 5.89 12.96 7.81
CA LEU A 228 5.32 13.62 8.98
C LEU A 228 6.36 13.88 10.06
N PHE A 229 7.30 12.95 10.23
CA PHE A 229 8.43 13.05 11.15
C PHE A 229 9.65 13.75 10.53
N SER A 230 9.65 14.03 9.22
CA SER A 230 10.75 14.71 8.54
C SER A 230 10.69 16.24 8.70
N PRO A 231 11.85 16.93 8.65
CA PRO A 231 11.89 18.39 8.69
C PRO A 231 11.30 19.07 7.44
N ASP A 232 11.05 18.34 6.35
CA ASP A 232 10.55 18.91 5.09
C ASP A 232 9.25 19.68 5.27
N PRO A 233 9.04 20.88 4.71
CA PRO A 233 7.85 21.69 4.99
C PRO A 233 6.59 21.22 4.24
N GLU A 234 6.75 20.59 3.08
CA GLU A 234 5.65 20.21 2.19
C GLU A 234 5.80 18.76 1.71
N LEU A 235 4.69 18.11 1.37
CA LEU A 235 4.66 16.75 0.83
C LEU A 235 4.84 16.81 -0.70
N THR A 236 6.07 17.09 -1.11
CA THR A 236 6.54 17.17 -2.51
C THR A 236 7.25 15.86 -2.91
N PRO A 237 7.43 15.59 -4.23
CA PRO A 237 8.14 14.39 -4.69
C PRO A 237 9.53 14.24 -4.07
N THR A 238 10.24 15.36 -3.90
CA THR A 238 11.54 15.39 -3.21
C THR A 238 11.45 16.32 -2.00
N GLY A 239 11.96 15.88 -0.85
CA GLY A 239 12.00 16.67 0.38
C GLY A 239 12.97 17.85 0.28
N ALA A 240 12.50 19.06 0.55
CA ALA A 240 13.32 20.28 0.43
C ALA A 240 14.46 20.40 1.45
N VAL A 241 14.39 19.67 2.57
CA VAL A 241 15.40 19.70 3.65
C VAL A 241 16.16 18.39 3.69
N THR A 242 15.45 17.26 3.63
CA THR A 242 16.06 15.93 3.72
C THR A 242 16.67 15.47 2.41
N ASN A 243 16.26 16.06 1.27
CA ASN A 243 16.54 15.58 -0.09
C ASN A 243 16.13 14.12 -0.34
N ILE A 244 15.24 13.57 0.49
CA ILE A 244 14.67 12.24 0.25
C ILE A 244 13.77 12.33 -0.98
N ASP A 245 13.97 11.43 -1.94
CA ASP A 245 13.07 11.23 -3.07
C ASP A 245 11.86 10.40 -2.62
N TRP A 246 10.85 11.07 -2.09
CA TRP A 246 9.63 10.45 -1.59
C TRP A 246 8.84 9.70 -2.69
N ASN A 247 8.97 10.12 -3.95
CA ASN A 247 8.34 9.42 -5.07
C ASN A 247 9.03 8.08 -5.33
N GLU A 248 10.36 8.08 -5.35
CA GLU A 248 11.14 6.84 -5.47
C GLU A 248 10.92 5.91 -4.27
N GLU A 249 10.82 6.46 -3.05
CA GLU A 249 10.46 5.66 -1.86
C GLU A 249 9.07 5.02 -1.99
N PHE A 250 8.10 5.75 -2.52
CA PHE A 250 6.76 5.21 -2.79
C PHE A 250 6.83 4.06 -3.81
N GLU A 251 7.55 4.22 -4.91
CA GLU A 251 7.70 3.17 -5.93
C GLU A 251 8.47 1.95 -5.39
N ARG A 252 9.52 2.14 -4.57
CA ARG A 252 10.23 1.03 -3.88
C ARG A 252 9.30 0.24 -2.97
N TYR A 253 8.43 0.92 -2.23
CA TYR A 253 7.44 0.24 -1.39
C TYR A 253 6.40 -0.50 -2.21
N LEU A 254 5.96 0.06 -3.34
CA LEU A 254 5.08 -0.65 -4.27
C LEU A 254 5.75 -1.90 -4.86
N GLU A 255 7.03 -1.81 -5.22
CA GLU A 255 7.82 -2.95 -5.69
C GLU A 255 7.84 -4.06 -4.64
N TYR A 256 8.17 -3.72 -3.39
CA TYR A 256 8.17 -4.68 -2.29
C TYR A 256 6.80 -5.35 -2.11
N LEU A 257 5.72 -4.55 -2.08
CA LEU A 257 4.35 -5.03 -1.92
C LEU A 257 3.81 -5.78 -3.15
N GLY A 258 4.47 -5.65 -4.30
CA GLY A 258 4.19 -6.43 -5.50
C GLY A 258 4.76 -7.85 -5.47
N LYS A 259 5.66 -8.15 -4.53
CA LYS A 259 6.25 -9.50 -4.36
C LYS A 259 5.19 -10.49 -3.88
N ARG A 260 5.27 -11.72 -4.39
CA ARG A 260 4.34 -12.81 -4.07
C ARG A 260 4.83 -13.68 -2.90
N THR A 261 5.32 -13.05 -1.83
CA THR A 261 5.86 -13.77 -0.66
C THR A 261 4.80 -13.95 0.43
N ARG A 262 5.02 -14.93 1.32
CA ARG A 262 4.17 -15.15 2.49
C ARG A 262 4.11 -13.93 3.41
N SER A 263 5.23 -13.21 3.56
CA SER A 263 5.29 -11.97 4.35
C SER A 263 4.35 -10.90 3.81
N VAL A 264 4.40 -10.62 2.50
CA VAL A 264 3.53 -9.62 1.86
C VAL A 264 2.06 -10.00 1.97
N LYS A 265 1.71 -11.28 1.79
CA LYS A 265 0.33 -11.77 2.03
C LYS A 265 -0.11 -11.49 3.47
N ASN A 266 0.75 -11.72 4.46
CA ASN A 266 0.43 -11.47 5.87
C ASN A 266 0.21 -9.98 6.17
N ILE A 267 0.98 -9.10 5.52
CA ILE A 267 0.79 -7.65 5.60
C ILE A 267 -0.63 -7.30 5.14
N PHE A 268 -1.04 -7.70 3.93
CA PHE A 268 -2.39 -7.42 3.44
C PHE A 268 -3.48 -8.01 4.34
N LYS A 269 -3.32 -9.23 4.84
CA LYS A 269 -4.27 -9.85 5.78
C LYS A 269 -4.43 -9.01 7.06
N THR A 270 -3.32 -8.54 7.62
CA THR A 270 -3.32 -7.73 8.84
C THR A 270 -4.02 -6.39 8.61
N TRP A 271 -3.72 -5.74 7.49
CA TRP A 271 -4.35 -4.48 7.10
C TRP A 271 -5.86 -4.66 6.82
N ASP A 272 -6.24 -5.69 6.06
CA ASP A 272 -7.64 -5.98 5.74
C ASP A 272 -8.47 -6.33 6.97
N ALA A 273 -7.92 -7.09 7.92
CA ALA A 273 -8.58 -7.36 9.19
C ALA A 273 -8.88 -6.08 9.98
N LYS A 274 -8.01 -5.05 9.85
CA LYS A 274 -8.16 -3.78 10.57
C LYS A 274 -9.10 -2.80 9.88
N PHE A 275 -9.01 -2.67 8.56
CA PHE A 275 -9.76 -1.66 7.79
C PHE A 275 -11.01 -2.20 7.10
N TYR A 276 -11.04 -3.49 6.78
CA TYR A 276 -12.12 -4.15 6.04
C TYR A 276 -12.63 -5.46 6.69
N PRO A 277 -12.88 -5.51 8.02
CA PRO A 277 -13.20 -6.74 8.76
C PRO A 277 -14.50 -7.46 8.33
N ARG A 278 -15.33 -6.82 7.49
CA ARG A 278 -16.60 -7.37 7.01
C ARG A 278 -16.57 -7.85 5.57
N ALA A 279 -15.52 -7.52 4.79
CA ALA A 279 -15.40 -7.96 3.40
C ALA A 279 -15.26 -9.49 3.30
N GLU A 280 -14.63 -10.13 4.29
CA GLU A 280 -14.56 -11.59 4.41
C GLU A 280 -15.93 -12.24 4.62
N ARG A 281 -16.90 -11.53 5.22
CA ARG A 281 -18.21 -12.10 5.57
C ARG A 281 -19.24 -12.01 4.44
N SER A 282 -19.05 -11.13 3.46
CA SER A 282 -20.10 -10.82 2.49
C SER A 282 -20.08 -11.65 1.22
N GLY A 283 -19.01 -12.39 0.88
CA GLY A 283 -18.96 -13.38 -0.22
C GLY A 283 -19.38 -12.91 -1.63
N THR A 284 -19.82 -11.66 -1.79
CA THR A 284 -20.52 -11.17 -2.97
C THR A 284 -19.63 -10.12 -3.64
N PRO A 285 -19.12 -10.37 -4.86
CA PRO A 285 -18.36 -9.37 -5.60
C PRO A 285 -19.26 -8.17 -5.92
N PRO A 286 -18.78 -6.92 -5.78
CA PRO A 286 -19.55 -5.77 -6.18
C PRO A 286 -19.70 -5.73 -7.72
N SER A 287 -20.94 -5.64 -8.18
CA SER A 287 -21.32 -5.54 -9.59
C SER A 287 -20.85 -4.21 -10.20
N GLY A 288 -19.75 -4.25 -10.96
CA GLY A 288 -19.28 -3.17 -11.84
C GLY A 288 -18.16 -3.70 -12.76
N SER A 289 -18.45 -3.83 -14.06
CA SER A 289 -17.83 -4.84 -14.94
C SER A 289 -16.38 -4.63 -15.37
N THR A 290 -15.70 -3.52 -15.02
CA THR A 290 -14.30 -3.29 -15.42
C THR A 290 -13.33 -3.32 -14.24
N VAL A 291 -13.71 -2.80 -13.06
CA VAL A 291 -12.92 -2.93 -11.83
C VAL A 291 -13.04 -4.33 -11.24
N ALA A 292 -14.18 -4.99 -11.44
CA ALA A 292 -14.38 -6.39 -11.08
C ALA A 292 -13.35 -7.30 -11.77
N LEU A 293 -12.89 -7.00 -12.98
CA LEU A 293 -11.92 -7.84 -13.69
C LEU A 293 -10.51 -7.74 -13.10
N ALA A 294 -10.08 -6.53 -12.71
CA ALA A 294 -8.76 -6.31 -12.09
C ALA A 294 -8.72 -6.79 -10.63
N GLN A 295 -9.80 -6.60 -9.87
CA GLN A 295 -9.94 -7.13 -8.51
C GLN A 295 -10.20 -8.65 -8.50
N ALA A 296 -10.93 -9.18 -9.49
CA ALA A 296 -11.06 -10.62 -9.69
C ALA A 296 -9.74 -11.24 -10.14
N SER A 297 -8.91 -10.56 -10.94
CA SER A 297 -7.57 -11.06 -11.30
C SER A 297 -6.67 -11.22 -10.07
N HIS A 298 -6.67 -10.25 -9.15
CA HIS A 298 -5.93 -10.36 -7.90
C HIS A 298 -6.53 -11.38 -6.92
N ALA A 299 -7.86 -11.41 -6.77
CA ALA A 299 -8.55 -12.36 -5.89
C ALA A 299 -8.51 -13.81 -6.41
N ALA A 300 -8.62 -14.01 -7.73
CA ALA A 300 -8.45 -15.32 -8.37
C ALA A 300 -6.99 -15.76 -8.31
N ALA A 301 -6.02 -14.85 -8.45
CA ALA A 301 -4.61 -15.17 -8.23
C ALA A 301 -4.31 -15.56 -6.78
N LEU A 302 -5.00 -14.99 -5.78
CA LEU A 302 -4.86 -15.40 -4.38
C LEU A 302 -5.49 -16.77 -4.12
N ARG A 303 -6.66 -17.07 -4.71
CA ARG A 303 -7.32 -18.38 -4.58
C ARG A 303 -6.59 -19.51 -5.32
N ALA A 304 -6.09 -19.25 -6.53
CA ALA A 304 -5.30 -20.23 -7.28
C ALA A 304 -4.02 -20.64 -6.51
N LEU A 305 -3.48 -19.74 -5.69
CA LEU A 305 -2.36 -20.04 -4.81
C LEU A 305 -2.77 -20.77 -3.53
N GLU A 306 -3.98 -20.56 -3.01
CA GLU A 306 -4.54 -21.37 -1.92
C GLU A 306 -4.75 -22.82 -2.39
N GLU A 307 -5.21 -23.01 -3.63
CA GLU A 307 -5.36 -24.32 -4.27
C GLU A 307 -3.99 -24.99 -4.55
N GLU A 308 -3.00 -24.26 -5.08
CA GLU A 308 -1.63 -24.80 -5.26
C GLU A 308 -0.94 -25.13 -3.91
N GLU A 309 -1.17 -24.35 -2.85
CA GLU A 309 -0.61 -24.59 -1.51
C GLU A 309 -1.27 -25.79 -0.81
N GLU A 310 -2.59 -26.02 -1.02
CA GLU A 310 -3.27 -27.25 -0.59
C GLU A 310 -2.76 -28.49 -1.35
N GLU A 311 -2.45 -28.35 -2.65
CA GLU A 311 -1.89 -29.44 -3.47
C GLU A 311 -0.43 -29.77 -3.09
N GLU A 312 0.40 -28.76 -2.82
CA GLU A 312 1.78 -28.94 -2.32
C GLU A 312 1.80 -29.48 -0.87
N ALA A 313 0.85 -29.08 -0.03
CA ALA A 313 0.72 -29.62 1.32
C ALA A 313 0.23 -31.08 1.31
N ALA A 314 -0.70 -31.43 0.41
CA ALA A 314 -1.19 -32.80 0.23
C ALA A 314 -0.11 -33.74 -0.32
N THR A 315 0.79 -33.25 -1.16
CA THR A 315 1.92 -34.03 -1.70
C THR A 315 3.11 -34.15 -0.74
N ARG A 316 3.20 -33.27 0.27
CA ARG A 316 4.19 -33.35 1.38
C ARG A 316 3.74 -34.16 2.59
N ALA A 317 2.50 -34.63 2.66
CA ALA A 317 2.04 -35.51 3.73
C ALA A 317 2.87 -36.83 3.70
N PRO A 318 3.50 -37.24 4.81
CA PRO A 318 4.24 -38.50 4.85
C PRO A 318 3.27 -39.65 4.57
N ARG A 319 3.67 -40.58 3.68
CA ARG A 319 3.07 -41.91 3.65
C ARG A 319 3.28 -42.53 5.02
N GLU A 320 2.28 -42.43 5.89
CA GLU A 320 2.24 -43.17 7.14
C GLU A 320 2.45 -44.64 6.80
N GLY A 321 3.57 -45.16 7.31
CA GLY A 321 3.90 -46.57 7.20
C GLY A 321 2.79 -47.38 7.83
N THR A 322 2.20 -48.27 7.05
CA THR A 322 1.50 -49.44 7.54
C THR A 322 2.48 -50.29 8.34
N ASN A 323 2.61 -49.98 9.64
CA ASN A 323 3.26 -50.86 10.61
C ASN A 323 2.17 -51.78 11.16
N GLY A 324 1.90 -52.86 10.41
CA GLY A 324 1.06 -53.96 10.86
C GLY A 324 1.85 -54.83 11.83
N GLY A 325 1.59 -54.65 13.12
CA GLY A 325 2.07 -55.54 14.17
C GLY A 325 1.46 -56.94 14.04
N GLY A 326 2.32 -57.96 14.17
CA GLY A 326 1.93 -59.33 14.44
C GLY A 326 2.81 -59.85 15.57
N GLY A 327 2.26 -59.88 16.78
CA GLY A 327 2.90 -60.48 17.95
C GLY A 327 2.51 -61.95 18.15
N GLY A 328 3.28 -62.63 19.00
CA GLY A 328 3.03 -63.97 19.54
C GLY A 328 3.93 -65.04 18.92
N GLY A 329 4.66 -65.87 19.65
CA GLY A 329 4.80 -66.04 21.08
C GLY A 329 5.84 -67.14 21.39
N ASP A 330 6.24 -67.17 22.66
CA ASP A 330 6.59 -68.32 23.49
C ASP A 330 7.75 -69.30 23.18
N GLU A 331 8.51 -69.48 24.29
CA GLU A 331 9.02 -70.73 24.86
C GLU A 331 10.40 -71.30 24.48
N GLN A 332 11.24 -71.27 25.52
CA GLN A 332 11.99 -72.37 26.13
C GLN A 332 13.34 -72.85 25.55
N ASP A 333 14.29 -72.86 26.49
CA ASP A 333 15.27 -73.90 26.80
C ASP A 333 16.45 -74.17 25.85
N GLY A 334 17.62 -74.33 26.48
CA GLY A 334 18.54 -75.39 26.07
C GLY A 334 20.00 -75.01 25.93
N ALA A 335 20.75 -75.40 26.95
CA ALA A 335 22.20 -75.59 27.05
C ALA A 335 22.96 -76.17 25.82
N GLY A 336 24.28 -75.91 25.82
CA GLY A 336 25.34 -76.71 25.18
C GLY A 336 25.67 -76.25 23.75
N ASN A 337 26.92 -76.14 23.32
CA ASN A 337 28.23 -76.60 23.80
C ASN A 337 29.30 -75.71 23.16
#